data_AF-A0A440JXE9-F1
#
_entry.id   AF-A0A440JXE9-F1
#
_cell.length_a   1.000
_cell.length_b   1.000
_cell.length_c   1.000
_cell.angle_alpha   90.00
_cell.angle_beta   90.00
_cell.angle_gamma   90.00
#
_symmetry.space_group_name_H-M   'P 1'
#
loop_
_entity.id
_entity.type
_entity.pdbx_description
1 polymer ?
#
loop_
_entity_poly.entity_id
_entity_poly.type
_entity_poly.pdbx_seq_one_letter_code
_entity_poly.pdbx_strand_id
1 'polypeptide(L)' 'VRTAVYPGTRDRLVGYFEALSRLGVDTAVIPVYETENDKASTRAGLETIFASAEPPTAILAMSDRIAMVAIEWLAARGIA' A
#
# COMPACT_ATOMS: atom_id res chain seq x y z
N VAL A 1 -6.19 -3.00 10.72
CA VAL A 1 -4.80 -3.53 10.73
C VAL A 1 -4.54 -4.55 11.84
N ARG A 2 -4.72 -4.23 13.12
CA ARG A 2 -4.36 -5.14 14.24
C ARG A 2 -5.07 -6.50 14.24
N THR A 3 -6.19 -6.63 13.52
CA THR A 3 -6.97 -7.86 13.36
C THR A 3 -6.62 -8.68 12.11
N ALA A 4 -5.59 -8.30 11.34
CA ALA A 4 -5.21 -9.03 10.13
C ALA A 4 -4.75 -10.47 10.44
N VAL A 5 -5.14 -11.40 9.57
CA VAL A 5 -4.94 -12.85 9.74
C VAL A 5 -3.47 -13.25 9.67
N TYR A 6 -2.70 -12.62 8.78
CA TYR A 6 -1.29 -12.96 8.56
C TYR A 6 -0.35 -12.14 9.46
N PRO A 7 0.27 -12.76 10.50
CA PRO A 7 0.99 -12.02 11.53
C PRO A 7 2.23 -11.29 10.99
N GLY A 8 2.99 -11.89 10.06
CA GLY A 8 4.20 -11.25 9.51
C GLY A 8 3.91 -9.95 8.74
N THR A 9 2.84 -9.91 7.95
CA THR A 9 2.44 -8.69 7.23
C THR A 9 1.77 -7.69 8.18
N ARG A 10 0.97 -8.17 9.12
CA ARG A 10 0.37 -7.35 10.18
C ARG A 10 1.43 -6.61 10.97
N ASP A 11 2.45 -7.31 11.47
CA ASP A 11 3.44 -6.75 12.39
C ASP A 11 4.34 -5.72 11.66
N ARG A 12 4.66 -5.97 10.38
CA ARG A 12 5.30 -4.96 9.52
C ARG A 12 4.45 -3.70 9.40
N LEU A 13 3.17 -3.84 9.05
CA LEU A 13 2.27 -2.69 8.90
C LEU A 13 2.09 -1.91 10.21
N VAL A 14 2.00 -2.61 11.35
CA VAL A 14 1.99 -1.98 12.68
C VAL A 14 3.27 -1.16 12.92
N GLY A 15 4.44 -1.72 12.62
CA GLY A 15 5.71 -1.01 12.77
C GLY A 15 5.81 0.26 11.90
N TYR A 16 5.35 0.20 10.65
CA TYR A 16 5.29 1.38 9.79
C TYR A 16 4.32 2.44 10.34
N PHE A 17 3.14 2.03 10.80
CA PHE A 17 2.16 2.95 11.37
C PHE A 17 2.70 3.63 12.64
N GLU A 18 3.41 2.89 13.49
CA GLU A 18 4.06 3.47 14.67
C GLU A 18 5.13 4.49 14.28
N ALA A 19 5.95 4.21 13.26
CA ALA A 19 6.96 5.15 12.76
C ALA A 19 6.33 6.41 12.15
N LEU A 20 5.31 6.25 11.30
CA LEU A 20 4.59 7.36 10.66
C LEU A 20 3.85 8.24 11.69
N SER A 21 3.20 7.62 12.68
CA SER A 21 2.50 8.35 13.74
C SER A 21 3.45 9.23 14.55
N ARG A 22 4.69 8.77 14.81
CA ARG A 22 5.73 9.58 15.48
C ARG A 22 6.14 10.82 14.69
N LEU A 23 5.90 10.83 13.38
CA LEU A 23 6.14 11.97 12.49
C LEU A 23 4.89 12.83 12.28
N GLY A 24 3.79 12.55 12.99
CA GLY A 24 2.54 13.31 12.91
C GLY A 24 1.63 12.93 11.75
N VAL A 25 1.91 11.81 11.05
CA VAL A 25 1.02 11.29 10.01
C VAL A 25 -0.18 10.61 10.68
N ASP A 26 -1.39 11.02 10.32
CA ASP A 26 -2.61 10.31 10.73
C ASP A 26 -2.69 8.97 9.98
N THR A 27 -2.45 7.89 10.70
CA THR A 27 -2.46 6.54 10.11
C THR A 27 -3.86 5.99 9.89
N ALA A 28 -4.90 6.60 10.47
CA ALA A 28 -6.29 6.18 10.27
C ALA A 28 -6.80 6.50 8.86
N VAL A 29 -6.20 7.49 8.18
CA VAL A 29 -6.57 7.89 6.82
C VAL A 29 -5.74 7.19 5.74
N ILE A 30 -4.71 6.41 6.10
CA ILE A 30 -3.87 5.70 5.12
C ILE A 30 -4.67 4.52 4.55
N PRO A 31 -4.98 4.51 3.24
CA PRO A 31 -5.68 3.39 2.64
C PRO A 31 -4.80 2.14 2.63
N VAL A 32 -5.39 1.00 3.02
CA VAL A 32 -4.72 -0.31 3.03
C VAL A 32 -5.54 -1.26 2.16
N TYR A 33 -4.90 -1.87 1.17
CA TYR A 33 -5.52 -2.84 0.28
C TYR A 33 -4.74 -4.15 0.31
N GLU A 34 -5.44 -5.26 0.60
CA GLU A 34 -4.85 -6.59 0.62
C GLU A 34 -4.85 -7.21 -0.78
N THR A 35 -3.77 -7.88 -1.14
CA THR A 35 -3.60 -8.49 -2.47
C THR A 35 -3.13 -9.94 -2.31
N GLU A 36 -3.43 -10.77 -3.32
CA GLU A 36 -3.02 -12.18 -3.37
C GLU A 36 -1.55 -12.35 -3.80
N ASN A 37 -0.74 -11.30 -3.64
CA ASN A 37 0.65 -11.23 -4.11
C ASN A 37 0.80 -11.57 -5.61
N ASP A 38 -0.19 -11.18 -6.42
CA ASP A 38 -0.18 -11.36 -7.86
C ASP A 38 -0.41 -10.03 -8.59
N LYS A 39 -0.25 -10.06 -9.92
CA LYS A 39 -0.36 -8.86 -10.76
C LYS A 39 -1.80 -8.34 -10.84
N ALA A 40 -2.79 -9.23 -10.84
CA ALA A 40 -4.19 -8.87 -11.03
C ALA A 40 -4.74 -8.13 -9.81
N SER A 41 -4.62 -8.75 -8.63
CA SER A 41 -5.03 -8.17 -7.35
C SER A 41 -4.25 -6.90 -7.00
N THR A 42 -2.95 -6.85 -7.31
CA THR A 42 -2.14 -5.62 -7.10
C THR A 42 -2.64 -4.48 -7.97
N ARG A 43 -2.92 -4.71 -9.26
CA ARG A 43 -3.48 -3.68 -10.13
C ARG A 43 -4.84 -3.21 -9.65
N ALA A 44 -5.73 -4.12 -9.25
CA ALA A 44 -7.03 -3.76 -8.69
C ALA A 44 -6.92 -2.86 -7.44
N GLY A 45 -5.95 -3.15 -6.56
CA GLY A 45 -5.67 -2.31 -5.40
C GLY A 45 -5.16 -0.92 -5.78
N LEU A 46 -4.26 -0.83 -6.77
CA LEU A 46 -3.76 0.45 -7.27
C LEU A 46 -4.86 1.30 -7.89
N GLU A 47 -5.70 0.72 -8.76
CA GLU A 47 -6.87 1.43 -9.32
C GLU A 47 -7.78 1.95 -8.20
N THR A 48 -8.04 1.12 -7.18
CA THR A 48 -8.91 1.49 -6.05
C THR A 48 -8.33 2.65 -5.24
N ILE A 49 -7.04 2.59 -4.90
CA ILE A 49 -6.37 3.60 -4.07
C ILE A 49 -6.21 4.93 -4.85
N PHE A 50 -5.82 4.87 -6.12
CA PHE A 50 -5.59 6.06 -6.95
C PHE A 50 -6.87 6.69 -7.49
N ALA A 51 -8.02 6.03 -7.40
CA ALA A 51 -9.32 6.61 -7.72
C ALA A 51 -9.85 7.58 -6.62
N SER A 52 -9.14 7.71 -5.50
CA SER A 52 -9.50 8.66 -4.44
C SER A 52 -9.35 10.12 -4.91
N ALA A 53 -10.08 11.04 -4.27
CA ALA A 53 -10.02 12.48 -4.58
C ALA A 53 -8.62 13.07 -4.34
N GLU A 54 -7.86 12.48 -3.43
CA GLU A 54 -6.48 12.81 -3.13
C GLU A 54 -5.61 11.55 -3.33
N PRO A 55 -5.10 11.30 -4.55
CA PRO A 55 -4.25 10.15 -4.82
C PRO A 55 -2.99 10.15 -3.95
N PRO A 56 -2.50 8.98 -3.50
CA PRO A 56 -1.34 8.93 -2.61
C PRO A 56 -0.06 9.37 -3.33
N THR A 57 0.84 9.99 -2.57
CA THR A 57 2.18 10.39 -3.05
C THR A 57 3.26 9.33 -2.83
N ALA A 58 2.96 8.30 -2.05
CA ALA A 58 3.87 7.20 -1.76
C ALA A 58 3.11 5.87 -1.64
N ILE A 59 3.76 4.77 -2.00
CA ILE A 59 3.23 3.40 -1.85
C ILE A 59 4.16 2.61 -0.94
N LEU A 60 3.60 2.02 0.10
CA LEU A 60 4.27 1.01 0.92
C LEU A 60 3.85 -0.39 0.46
N ALA A 61 4.72 -1.07 -0.28
CA ALA A 61 4.47 -2.44 -0.74
C ALA A 61 5.00 -3.47 0.28
N MET A 62 4.19 -4.47 0.62
CA MET A 62 4.55 -5.53 1.58
C MET A 62 5.36 -6.68 0.96
N SER A 63 5.72 -6.58 -0.33
CA SER A 63 6.56 -7.51 -1.08
C SER A 63 7.19 -6.81 -2.28
N ASP A 64 8.41 -7.18 -2.65
CA ASP A 64 9.08 -6.71 -3.86
C ASP A 64 8.28 -7.05 -5.13
N ARG A 65 7.57 -8.19 -5.13
CA ARG A 65 6.69 -8.55 -6.26
C ARG A 65 5.57 -7.54 -6.45
N ILE A 66 4.94 -7.11 -5.37
CA ILE A 66 3.91 -6.05 -5.37
C ILE A 66 4.55 -4.73 -5.79
N ALA A 67 5.73 -4.40 -5.27
CA ALA A 67 6.45 -3.17 -5.60
C ALA A 67 6.76 -3.08 -7.10
N MET A 68 7.26 -4.15 -7.70
CA MET A 68 7.56 -4.20 -9.14
C MET A 68 6.31 -4.02 -10.00
N VAL A 69 5.18 -4.66 -9.63
CA VAL A 69 3.90 -4.44 -10.33
C VAL A 69 3.42 -3.00 -10.18
N ALA A 70 3.61 -2.38 -9.01
CA ALA A 70 3.25 -0.98 -8.77
C ALA A 70 4.10 -0.03 -9.62
N ILE A 71 5.41 -0.23 -9.67
CA ILE A 71 6.31 0.56 -10.51
C ILE A 71 5.90 0.45 -11.99
N GLU A 72 5.66 -0.76 -12.51
CA GLU A 72 5.17 -0.95 -13.88
C GLU A 72 3.86 -0.20 -14.13
N TRP A 73 2.93 -0.26 -13.18
CA TRP A 73 1.61 0.37 -13.30
C TRP A 73 1.68 1.91 -13.27
N LEU A 74 2.53 2.47 -12.42
CA LEU A 74 2.79 3.91 -12.29
C LEU A 74 3.52 4.45 -13.53
N ALA A 75 4.54 3.74 -14.01
CA ALA A 75 5.30 4.12 -15.20
C ALA A 75 4.41 4.16 -16.45
N ALA A 76 3.51 3.18 -16.61
CA ALA A 76 2.54 3.17 -17.71
C ALA A 76 1.57 4.38 -17.70
N ARG A 77 1.49 5.12 -16.60
CA ARG A 77 0.67 6.34 -16.43
C ARG A 77 1.49 7.63 -16.38
N GLY A 78 2.81 7.54 -16.52
CA GLY A 78 3.71 8.70 -16.44
C GLY A 78 3.82 9.31 -15.04
N ILE A 79 3.58 8.52 -13.98
CA ILE A 79 3.70 8.97 -12.58
C ILE A 79 5.11 8.71 -12.02
N ALA A 80 5.78 7.65 -12.50
CA ALA A 80 7.12 7.22 -12.09
C ALA A 80 7.99 6.86 -13.29
#